data_AF-A0A173TVA8-F1
#
_entry.id   AF-A0A173TVA8-F1
#
_cell.length_a   1.000
_cell.length_b   1.000
_cell.length_c   1.000
_cell.angle_alpha   90.00
_cell.angle_beta   90.00
_cell.angle_gamma   90.00
#
_symmetry.space_group_name_H-M   'P 1'
#
loop_
_entity.id
_entity.type
_entity.pdbx_description
1 polymer ?
#
loop_
_entity_poly.entity_id
_entity_poly.type
_entity_poly.pdbx_seq_one_letter_code
_entity_poly.pdbx_strand_id
1 'polypeptide(L)' 'MGKFINPFTDFGFKHIFGREMNKDILIEFLNDLLKGEHTIMDLRIMNNEQ' A
#
# COMPACT_ATOMS: atom_id res chain seq x y z
N MET A 1 -11.93 -19.14 13.96
CA MET A 1 -10.68 -18.47 14.39
C MET A 1 -10.24 -17.54 13.26
N GLY A 2 -10.46 -16.24 13.38
CA GLY A 2 -10.04 -15.27 12.36
C GLY A 2 -8.52 -15.09 12.37
N LYS A 3 -7.89 -14.99 11.18
CA LYS A 3 -6.49 -14.56 11.06
C LYS A 3 -6.48 -13.06 10.93
N PHE A 4 -5.77 -12.38 11.84
CA PHE A 4 -5.57 -10.94 11.78
C PHE A 4 -4.25 -10.64 11.08
N ILE A 5 -4.22 -9.56 10.30
CA ILE A 5 -3.00 -9.06 9.65
C ILE A 5 -2.65 -7.75 10.35
N ASN A 6 -1.41 -7.63 10.82
CA ASN A 6 -0.90 -6.38 11.37
C ASN A 6 -0.30 -5.53 10.23
N PRO A 7 -0.93 -4.41 9.82
CA PRO A 7 -0.43 -3.56 8.73
C PRO A 7 0.90 -2.86 9.06
N PHE A 8 1.29 -2.80 10.34
CA PHE A 8 2.55 -2.20 10.78
C PHE A 8 3.77 -3.12 10.62
N THR A 9 3.57 -4.35 10.15
CA THR A 9 4.67 -5.26 9.79
C THR A 9 4.93 -5.20 8.29
N ASP A 10 6.19 -5.37 7.86
CA ASP A 10 6.54 -5.41 6.43
C ASP A 10 5.70 -6.45 5.67
N PHE A 11 5.57 -7.65 6.25
CA PHE A 11 4.70 -8.70 5.71
C PHE A 11 3.24 -8.24 5.59
N GLY A 12 2.65 -7.68 6.64
CA GLY A 12 1.25 -7.27 6.62
C GLY A 12 1.00 -6.11 5.65
N PHE A 13 1.92 -5.15 5.58
CA PHE A 13 1.85 -4.05 4.63
C PHE A 13 1.94 -4.56 3.19
N LYS A 14 2.95 -5.39 2.86
CA LYS A 14 3.07 -6.04 1.53
C LYS A 14 1.86 -6.93 1.23
N HIS A 15 1.27 -7.59 2.22
CA HIS A 15 0.08 -8.42 2.02
C HIS A 15 -1.16 -7.60 1.65
N ILE A 16 -1.31 -6.42 2.26
CA ILE A 16 -2.45 -5.52 2.03
C ILE A 16 -2.25 -4.69 0.76
N PHE A 17 -1.06 -4.12 0.55
CA PHE A 17 -0.80 -3.11 -0.49
C PHE A 17 0.17 -3.56 -1.59
N GLY A 18 0.89 -4.67 -1.40
CA GLY A 18 1.96 -5.12 -2.31
C GLY A 18 1.48 -5.89 -3.54
N ARG A 19 0.17 -6.10 -3.70
CA ARG A 19 -0.41 -6.75 -4.89
C ARG A 19 -0.93 -5.71 -5.87
N GLU A 20 -0.74 -5.93 -7.17
CA GLU A 20 -1.18 -4.97 -8.19
C GLU A 20 -2.68 -4.67 -8.14
N MET A 21 -3.52 -5.66 -7.81
CA MET A 21 -4.97 -5.48 -7.65
C MET A 21 -5.33 -4.49 -6.51
N ASN A 22 -4.42 -4.26 -5.57
CA ASN A 22 -4.63 -3.37 -4.43
C ASN A 22 -3.93 -2.01 -4.62
N LYS A 23 -3.42 -1.74 -5.82
CA LYS A 23 -2.72 -0.50 -6.15
C LYS A 23 -3.59 0.74 -5.93
N ASP A 24 -4.87 0.68 -6.29
CA ASP A 24 -5.80 1.79 -6.11
C ASP A 24 -6.01 2.12 -4.63
N ILE A 25 -6.09 1.08 -3.79
CA ILE A 25 -6.21 1.21 -2.32
C ILE A 25 -4.94 1.85 -1.75
N LEU A 26 -3.77 1.48 -2.26
CA LEU A 26 -2.50 2.10 -1.86
C LEU A 26 -2.43 3.56 -2.29
N ILE A 27 -2.89 3.90 -3.50
CA ILE A 27 -2.96 5.28 -3.98
C ILE A 27 -3.87 6.12 -3.08
N GLU A 28 -5.07 5.62 -2.77
CA GLU A 28 -6.03 6.32 -1.89
C GLU A 28 -5.45 6.55 -0.49
N PHE A 29 -4.85 5.51 0.11
CA PHE A 29 -4.19 5.61 1.42
C PHE A 29 -3.09 6.68 1.45
N LEU A 30 -2.22 6.70 0.43
CA LEU A 30 -1.14 7.68 0.36
C LEU A 30 -1.65 9.09 0.07
N ASN A 31 -2.70 9.23 -0.74
CA ASN A 31 -3.33 10.53 -1.00
C ASN A 31 -3.99 11.12 0.25
N ASP A 32 -4.60 10.29 1.09
CA ASP A 32 -5.12 10.73 2.38
C ASP A 32 -4.00 11.18 3.32
N LEU A 33 -2.85 10.49 3.30
CA LEU A 33 -1.69 10.87 4.10
C LEU A 33 -1.04 12.18 3.62
N LEU A 34 -1.00 12.41 2.30
CA LEU A 34 -0.36 13.57 1.66
C LEU A 34 -1.34 14.72 1.38
N LYS A 35 -2.54 14.67 1.96
CA LYS A 35 -3.62 15.60 1.66
C LYS A 35 -3.19 17.06 1.86
N GLY A 36 -3.29 17.84 0.78
CA GLY A 36 -2.94 19.26 0.76
C GLY A 36 -1.53 19.57 0.25
N GLU A 37 -0.70 18.54 0.02
CA GLU A 37 0.65 18.69 -0.55
C GLU A 37 0.69 18.17 -1.98
N HIS A 38 0.32 16.90 -2.18
CA HIS A 38 0.44 16.22 -3.46
C HIS A 38 -0.72 15.27 -3.72
N THR A 39 -0.96 14.98 -5.00
CA THR A 39 -1.90 13.95 -5.44
C THR A 39 -1.18 12.95 -6.34
N ILE A 40 -1.12 11.70 -5.88
CA ILE A 40 -0.59 10.56 -6.61
C ILE A 40 -1.68 10.08 -7.57
N MET A 41 -1.38 10.13 -8.86
CA MET A 41 -2.26 9.61 -9.93
C MET A 41 -1.91 8.18 -10.35
N ASP A 42 -0.65 7.80 -10.21
CA ASP A 42 -0.16 6.47 -10.55
C ASP A 42 1.04 6.10 -9.67
N LEU A 43 1.25 4.80 -9.43
CA LEU A 43 2.41 4.29 -8.72
C LEU A 43 2.92 2.99 -9.35
N ARG A 44 4.22 2.72 -9.28
CA ARG A 44 4.78 1.43 -9.70
C ARG A 44 5.43 0.75 -8.52
N ILE A 45 4.97 -0.45 -8.18
CA ILE A 45 5.59 -1.28 -7.15
C ILE A 45 6.87 -1.87 -7.74
N MET A 46 8.02 -1.52 -7.18
CA MET A 46 9.32 -2.09 -7.57
C MET A 46 9.68 -3.20 -6.58
N ASN A 47 9.87 -4.42 -7.07
CA ASN A 47 10.49 -5.48 -6.28
C ASN A 47 12.01 -5.26 -6.28
N ASN A 48 12.51 -4.69 -5.18
CA ASN A 48 13.96 -4.54 -4.97
C ASN A 48 14.57 -5.74 -4.22
N GLU A 49 13.78 -6.75 -3.90
CA GLU A 49 14.26 -8.02 -3.32
C GLU A 49 14.60 -8.99 -4.46
N GLN A 50 15.83 -8.88 -4.98
CA GLN A 50 16.52 -9.94 -5.72
C GLN A 50 17.42 -10.73 -4.77
#